data_AF-A0ABC9U1W1-F1
#
_entry.id   AF-A0ABC9U1W1-F1
#
_cell.length_a   1.000
_cell.length_b   1.000
_cell.length_c   1.000
_cell.angle_alpha   90.00
_cell.angle_beta   90.00
_cell.angle_gamma   90.00
#
_symmetry.space_group_name_H-M   'P 1'
#
loop_
_entity.id
_entity.type
_entity.pdbx_description
1 polymer ?
#
loop_
_entity_poly.entity_id
_entity_poly.type
_entity_poly.pdbx_seq_one_letter_code
_entity_poly.pdbx_strand_id
1 'polypeptide(L)' 'MATSSILKDVTIKERQRAHTFVKALNEAENTRFEHVTMSRKCSEIKGDKIKEFFGKR' A
#
# COMPACT_ATOMS: atom_id res chain seq x y z
N MET A 1 13.22 -14.77 8.92
CA MET A 1 12.45 -15.02 10.15
C MET A 1 11.21 -14.15 10.06
N ALA A 2 10.01 -14.76 10.05
CA ALA A 2 8.74 -14.06 9.88
C ALA A 2 8.56 -13.04 11.00
N THR A 3 8.40 -11.76 10.66
CA THR A 3 8.09 -10.70 11.61
C THR A 3 6.67 -10.91 12.12
N SER A 4 6.59 -11.25 13.40
CA SER A 4 5.37 -11.37 14.19
C SER A 4 4.65 -10.02 14.31
N SER A 5 3.86 -9.65 13.30
CA SER A 5 2.64 -8.85 13.47
C SER A 5 1.75 -9.08 12.24
N ILE A 6 0.92 -10.12 12.29
CA ILE A 6 -0.08 -10.42 11.25
C ILE A 6 -1.17 -9.33 11.19
N LEU A 7 -1.34 -8.56 12.26
CA LEU A 7 -2.32 -7.47 12.33
C LEU A 7 -1.59 -6.19 12.73
N LYS A 8 -1.33 -5.32 11.75
CA LYS A 8 -0.99 -3.92 12.04
C LYS A 8 -2.31 -3.16 12.04
N ASP A 9 -2.60 -2.50 13.16
CA ASP A 9 -3.78 -1.64 13.25
C ASP A 9 -3.59 -0.42 12.34
N VAL A 10 -4.47 -0.28 11.36
CA VAL A 10 -4.50 0.90 10.49
C VAL A 10 -5.43 1.93 11.13
N THR A 11 -4.85 2.84 11.92
CA THR A 11 -5.62 3.91 12.56
C THR A 11 -5.79 5.10 11.61
N ILE A 12 -6.97 5.31 11.06
CA ILE A 12 -7.29 6.47 10.20
C ILE A 12 -7.89 7.57 11.06
N LYS A 13 -7.11 8.62 11.35
CA LYS A 13 -7.53 9.74 12.21
C LYS A 13 -8.53 10.68 11.53
N GLU A 14 -8.46 10.80 10.20
CA GLU A 14 -9.27 11.75 9.43
C GLU A 14 -10.51 11.08 8.85
N ARG A 15 -11.69 11.61 9.18
CA ARG A 15 -12.99 11.04 8.79
C ARG A 15 -13.13 10.88 7.28
N GLN A 16 -12.71 11.86 6.49
CA GLN A 16 -12.80 11.80 5.03
C GLN A 16 -12.00 10.62 4.46
N ARG A 17 -10.77 10.40 4.96
CA ARG A 17 -9.93 9.28 4.54
C ARG A 17 -10.51 7.93 4.93
N ALA A 18 -11.19 7.84 6.08
CA ALA A 18 -11.86 6.61 6.50
C ALA A 18 -13.00 6.24 5.54
N HIS A 19 -13.81 7.22 5.13
CA HIS A 19 -14.85 7.01 4.12
C HIS A 19 -14.28 6.59 2.77
N THR A 20 -13.21 7.25 2.32
CA THR A 20 -12.52 6.88 1.08
C THR A 20 -11.98 5.46 1.15
N PHE A 21 -11.38 5.07 2.27
CA PHE A 21 -10.83 3.73 2.46
C PHE A 21 -11.91 2.66 2.40
N VAL A 22 -13.02 2.83 3.13
CA VAL A 22 -14.15 1.89 3.10
C VAL A 22 -14.75 1.80 1.70
N LYS A 23 -14.91 2.94 1.02
CA LYS A 23 -15.42 2.96 -0.35
C LYS A 23 -14.52 2.17 -1.31
N ALA A 24 -13.20 2.37 -1.24
CA ALA A 24 -12.24 1.65 -2.06
C ALA A 24 -12.26 0.14 -1.82
N LEU A 25 -12.45 -0.30 -0.56
CA LEU A 25 -12.59 -1.72 -0.24
C LEU A 25 -13.86 -2.34 -0.85
N ASN A 26 -14.99 -1.64 -0.72
CA ASN A 26 -16.24 -2.09 -1.33
C ASN A 26 -16.14 -2.16 -2.86
N GLU A 27 -15.48 -1.20 -3.49
CA GLU A 27 -15.25 -1.21 -4.94
C GLU A 27 -14.34 -2.36 -5.37
N ALA A 28 -13.28 -2.62 -4.59
CA ALA A 28 -12.34 -3.72 -4.82
C ALA A 28 -12.99 -5.10 -4.69
N GLU A 29 -13.92 -5.28 -3.74
CA GLU A 29 -14.69 -6.52 -3.59
C GLU A 29 -15.56 -6.83 -4.82
N ASN A 30 -16.10 -5.78 -5.44
CA ASN A 30 -16.97 -5.90 -6.61
C ASN A 30 -16.19 -5.95 -7.95
N THR A 31 -14.88 -5.70 -7.94
CA THR A 31 -14.06 -5.77 -9.14
C THR A 31 -13.40 -7.14 -9.27
N ARG A 32 -13.58 -7.80 -10.42
CA ARG A 32 -12.82 -9.03 -10.72
C ARG A 32 -11.35 -8.68 -10.83
N PHE A 33 -10.52 -9.46 -10.15
CA PHE A 33 -9.07 -9.34 -10.23
C PHE A 33 -8.60 -9.44 -11.69
N GLU A 34 -8.19 -8.31 -12.27
CA GLU A 34 -7.50 -8.30 -13.55
C GLU A 34 -6.05 -8.66 -13.31
N HIS A 35 -5.54 -9.63 -14.08
CA HIS A 35 -4.13 -9.99 -14.02
C HIS A 35 -3.32 -8.88 -14.70
N VAL A 36 -2.96 -7.85 -13.93
CA VAL A 36 -2.21 -6.71 -14.45
C VAL A 36 -0.75 -7.14 -14.65
N THR A 37 -0.32 -7.25 -15.90
CA THR A 37 1.10 -7.40 -16.21
C THR A 37 1.80 -6.09 -15.85
N MET A 38 2.65 -6.10 -14.81
CA MET A 38 3.45 -4.94 -14.43
C MET A 38 4.34 -4.54 -15.61
N SER A 39 3.94 -3.49 -16.34
CA SER A 39 4.68 -2.99 -17.52
C SER A 39 5.92 -2.18 -17.15
N ARG A 40 6.02 -1.76 -15.88
CA ARG A 40 7.13 -0.96 -15.37
C ARG A 40 8.19 -1.86 -14.75
N LYS A 41 9.46 -1.53 -14.98
CA LYS A 41 10.60 -2.16 -14.31
C LYS A 41 10.46 -1.95 -12.80
N CYS A 42 10.15 -3.02 -12.08
CA CYS A 42 10.22 -3.05 -10.62
C CYS A 42 11.70 -3.11 -10.23
N SER A 43 12.21 -2.06 -9.58
CA SER A 43 13.54 -2.09 -8.95
C SER A 43 13.39 -2.33 -7.46
N GLU A 44 14.10 -3.31 -6.93
CA GLU A 44 14.18 -3.52 -5.49
C GLU A 44 15.14 -2.48 -4.89
N ILE A 45 14.64 -1.69 -3.95
CA ILE A 45 15.43 -0.68 -3.23
C ILE A 45 15.79 -1.23 -1.86
N LYS A 46 17.09 -1.41 -1.60
CA LYS A 46 17.61 -1.84 -0.29
C LYS A 46 17.59 -0.68 0.70
N GLY A 47 17.51 -0.98 2.00
CA GLY A 47 17.26 -0.04 3.10
C GLY A 47 18.06 1.28 3.05
N ASP A 48 19.35 1.21 2.69
CA ASP A 48 20.21 2.40 2.59
C ASP A 48 19.77 3.36 1.48
N LYS A 49 19.27 2.82 0.36
CA LYS A 49 18.80 3.58 -0.80
C LYS A 49 17.36 4.09 -0.67
N ILE A 50 16.59 3.60 0.30
CA ILE A 50 15.22 4.06 0.55
C ILE A 50 15.24 5.54 0.98
N LYS A 51 16.20 5.92 1.82
CA LYS A 51 16.35 7.31 2.28
C LYS A 51 16.69 8.27 1.15
N GLU A 52 17.43 7.82 0.14
CA GLU A 52 17.76 8.61 -1.06
C GLU A 52 16.54 8.71 -1.99
N PHE A 53 15.79 7.62 -2.16
CA PHE A 53 14.61 7.59 -3.03
C PHE A 53 13.46 8.46 -2.52
N PHE A 54 13.18 8.43 -1.22
CA PHE A 54 12.18 9.30 -0.57
C PHE A 54 12.78 10.62 -0.07
N GLY A 55 14.06 10.86 -0.37
CA GLY A 55 14.85 11.98 0.12
C GLY A 55 14.73 13.22 -0.74
N LYS A 56 13.66 13.99 -0.55
CA LYS A 56 13.65 15.45 -0.29
C LYS A 56 12.21 15.95 -0.27
N ARG A 57 11.91 16.70 0.79
CA ARG A 57 10.69 17.51 0.96
C ARG A 57 10.55 18.50 -0.19
#